data_AF-U9UD43-F1
#
_entry.id   AF-U9UD43-F1
#
_cell.length_a   1.000
_cell.length_b   1.000
_cell.length_c   1.000
_cell.angle_alpha   90.00
_cell.angle_beta   90.00
_cell.angle_gamma   90.00
#
_symmetry.space_group_name_H-M   'P 1'
#
loop_
_entity.id
_entity.type
_entity.pdbx_description
1 polymer ?
#
loop_
_entity_poly.entity_id
_entity_poly.type
_entity_poly.pdbx_seq_one_letter_code
_entity_poly.pdbx_strand_id
1 'polypeptide(L)'
;MNEIVTVTTPFNNQPHDRFLVLDICRGLRPNTIRTETTETSNSLNFLKELNKLIERCWDANSINRPTSGEVCDISLDILNDYINQKQAEEQKNPSYNFDETIDTTLNSSITMKTHSQAIYKSKILDLPSHLPEPSNCSNLIIQNVQAEKLQSECLECAIPD
;
A
#
# COMPACT_ATOMS: atom_id res chain seq x y z
N MET A 1 -8.94 3.65 1.61
CA MET A 1 -8.03 3.22 2.71
C MET A 1 -6.59 3.16 2.25
N ASN A 2 -6.19 2.34 1.26
CA ASN A 2 -4.79 2.28 0.81
C ASN A 2 -4.19 3.64 0.41
N GLU A 3 -4.93 4.45 -0.33
CA GLU A 3 -4.48 5.79 -0.75
C GLU A 3 -4.25 6.73 0.44
N ILE A 4 -4.95 6.53 1.56
CA ILE A 4 -4.78 7.34 2.78
C ILE A 4 -3.40 7.08 3.37
N VAL A 5 -3.00 5.80 3.47
CA VAL A 5 -1.71 5.42 4.03
C VAL A 5 -0.57 5.62 3.04
N THR A 6 -0.80 5.43 1.74
CA THR A 6 0.29 5.50 0.76
C THR A 6 0.39 6.81 0.02
N VAL A 7 -0.56 7.74 0.22
CA VAL A 7 -0.65 9.04 -0.46
C VAL A 7 -0.53 8.91 -1.99
N THR A 8 -0.79 7.71 -2.50
CA THR A 8 -0.67 7.30 -3.89
C THR A 8 -1.85 6.42 -4.26
N THR A 9 -2.36 6.62 -5.47
CA THR A 9 -3.47 5.79 -5.96
C THR A 9 -2.97 4.36 -6.21
N PRO A 10 -3.77 3.32 -5.92
CA PRO A 10 -3.38 1.93 -6.14
C PRO A 10 -2.92 1.67 -7.58
N PHE A 11 -1.76 1.04 -7.76
CA PHE A 11 -1.20 0.68 -9.07
C PHE A 11 -0.96 1.87 -10.02
N ASN A 12 -0.71 3.07 -9.48
CA ASN A 12 -0.54 4.30 -10.27
C ASN A 12 0.57 4.23 -11.32
N ASN A 13 1.60 3.41 -11.10
CA ASN A 13 2.79 3.33 -11.94
C ASN A 13 2.68 2.37 -13.12
N GLN A 14 1.51 1.77 -13.38
CA GLN A 14 1.34 0.78 -14.45
C GLN A 14 -0.01 0.89 -15.17
N PRO A 15 -0.17 0.29 -16.36
CA PRO A 15 -1.45 0.26 -17.07
C PRO A 15 -2.56 -0.43 -16.26
N HIS A 16 -3.77 0.11 -16.32
CA HIS A 16 -4.98 -0.59 -15.87
C HIS A 16 -5.56 -1.41 -17.04
N ASP A 17 -4.96 -2.58 -17.26
CA ASP A 17 -5.31 -3.51 -18.33
C ASP A 17 -5.60 -4.92 -17.80
N ARG A 18 -5.81 -5.87 -18.71
CA ARG A 18 -6.13 -7.27 -18.36
C ARG A 18 -5.00 -7.96 -17.60
N PHE A 19 -3.74 -7.57 -17.81
CA PHE A 19 -2.60 -8.20 -17.15
C PHE A 19 -2.58 -7.83 -15.67
N LEU A 20 -2.82 -6.55 -15.36
CA LEU A 20 -2.98 -6.11 -13.97
C LEU A 20 -4.09 -6.87 -13.25
N VAL A 21 -5.23 -7.11 -13.92
CA VAL A 21 -6.33 -7.90 -13.33
C VAL A 21 -5.88 -9.32 -12.97
N LEU A 22 -5.13 -9.99 -13.88
CA LEU A 22 -4.61 -11.33 -13.63
C LEU A 22 -3.60 -11.36 -12.48
N ASP A 23 -2.75 -10.35 -12.39
CA ASP A 23 -1.76 -10.25 -11.31
C ASP A 23 -2.46 -10.02 -9.96
N ILE A 24 -3.52 -9.20 -9.91
CA ILE A 24 -4.34 -9.02 -8.70
C ILE A 24 -4.98 -10.35 -8.27
N CYS A 25 -5.54 -11.12 -9.20
CA CYS A 25 -6.06 -12.47 -8.90
C CYS A 25 -4.96 -13.37 -8.32
N ARG A 26 -3.73 -13.25 -8.82
CA ARG A 26 -2.56 -14.01 -8.35
C ARG A 26 -1.89 -13.47 -7.08
N GLY A 27 -2.51 -12.48 -6.45
CA GLY A 27 -2.08 -11.98 -5.15
C GLY A 27 -1.34 -10.66 -5.17
N LEU A 28 -1.13 -10.04 -6.34
CA LEU A 28 -0.59 -8.68 -6.38
C LEU A 28 -1.51 -7.74 -5.60
N ARG A 29 -0.93 -6.98 -4.67
CA ARG A 29 -1.62 -5.95 -3.88
C ARG A 29 -0.95 -4.61 -4.08
N PRO A 30 -1.69 -3.49 -3.92
CA PRO A 30 -1.09 -2.17 -3.87
C PRO A 30 -0.02 -2.12 -2.78
N ASN A 31 0.96 -1.23 -2.94
CA ASN A 31 1.93 -0.98 -1.89
C ASN A 31 1.18 -0.59 -0.59
N THR A 32 1.63 -1.14 0.54
CA THR A 32 1.35 -0.61 1.88
C THR A 32 2.55 0.20 2.36
N ILE A 33 2.38 1.02 3.40
CA ILE A 33 3.55 1.59 4.08
C ILE A 33 4.30 0.40 4.71
N ARG A 34 5.57 0.19 4.34
CA ARG A 34 6.42 -0.79 5.01
C ARG A 34 6.77 -0.27 6.41
N THR A 35 5.95 -0.60 7.40
CA THR A 35 6.13 -0.18 8.80
C THR A 35 7.30 -0.84 9.50
N GLU A 36 8.02 -1.75 8.82
CA GLU A 36 9.16 -2.50 9.38
C GLU A 36 10.50 -1.76 9.27
N THR A 37 10.60 -0.69 8.48
CA THR A 37 11.89 -0.04 8.16
C THR A 37 12.16 1.28 8.85
N THR A 38 11.28 1.73 9.75
CA THR A 38 11.54 2.91 10.56
C THR A 38 11.48 2.53 12.02
N GLU A 39 12.65 2.30 12.63
CA GLU A 39 12.84 2.32 14.08
C GLU A 39 12.43 3.67 14.72
N THR A 40 11.98 4.63 13.91
CA THR A 40 11.74 6.02 14.26
C THR A 40 10.32 6.34 14.76
N SER A 41 9.35 5.41 14.81
CA SER A 41 8.00 5.78 15.30
C SER A 41 7.24 4.67 16.04
N ASN A 42 7.52 4.54 17.35
CA ASN A 42 6.48 4.16 18.30
C ASN A 42 5.33 5.21 18.32
N SER A 43 5.57 6.42 17.81
CA SER A 43 4.62 7.54 17.77
C SER A 43 3.57 7.50 16.65
N LEU A 44 3.37 6.39 15.94
CA LEU A 44 2.37 6.34 14.86
C LEU A 44 1.67 4.97 14.72
N ASN A 45 1.24 4.42 15.87
CA ASN A 45 0.62 3.10 15.93
C ASN A 45 -0.68 2.99 15.12
N PHE A 46 -1.45 4.07 15.01
CA PHE A 46 -2.69 4.06 14.22
C PHE A 46 -2.45 3.72 12.74
N LEU A 47 -1.30 4.10 12.15
CA LEU A 47 -0.96 3.71 10.77
C LEU A 47 -0.67 2.22 10.64
N LYS A 48 -0.07 1.60 11.67
CA LYS A 48 0.17 0.15 11.70
C LYS A 48 -1.15 -0.61 11.74
N GLU A 49 -2.09 -0.17 12.57
CA GLU A 49 -3.42 -0.78 12.64
C GLU A 49 -4.22 -0.57 11.36
N LEU A 50 -4.11 0.60 10.73
CA LEU A 50 -4.73 0.86 9.43
C LEU A 50 -4.17 -0.04 8.32
N ASN A 51 -2.85 -0.28 8.30
CA ASN A 51 -2.24 -1.24 7.37
C ASN A 51 -2.75 -2.66 7.60
N LYS A 52 -2.83 -3.14 8.84
CA LYS A 52 -3.41 -4.45 9.16
C LYS A 52 -4.86 -4.57 8.71
N LEU A 53 -5.65 -3.52 8.88
CA LEU A 53 -7.04 -3.49 8.40
C LEU A 53 -7.11 -3.59 6.87
N ILE A 54 -6.30 -2.80 6.17
CA ILE A 54 -6.18 -2.87 4.70
C ILE A 54 -5.79 -4.29 4.27
N GLU A 55 -4.85 -4.92 4.97
CA GLU A 55 -4.39 -6.28 4.68
C GLU A 55 -5.49 -7.33 4.83
N ARG A 56 -6.30 -7.23 5.88
CA ARG A 56 -7.45 -8.13 6.07
C ARG A 56 -8.53 -7.92 5.00
N CYS A 57 -8.77 -6.67 4.58
CA CYS A 57 -9.79 -6.34 3.58
C CYS A 57 -9.53 -6.98 2.21
N TRP A 58 -8.26 -7.25 1.85
CA TRP A 58 -7.90 -7.82 0.56
C TRP A 58 -7.45 -9.28 0.61
N ASP A 59 -7.73 -9.98 1.71
CA ASP A 59 -7.45 -11.41 1.83
C ASP A 59 -8.21 -12.17 0.73
N ALA A 60 -7.52 -13.09 0.06
CA ALA A 60 -8.12 -13.95 -0.96
C ALA A 60 -9.26 -14.81 -0.40
N ASN A 61 -9.12 -15.29 0.85
CA ASN A 61 -10.17 -16.02 1.53
C ASN A 61 -11.20 -15.04 2.10
N SER A 62 -12.44 -15.12 1.59
CA SER A 62 -13.53 -14.25 2.04
C SER A 62 -13.87 -14.39 3.52
N ILE A 63 -13.58 -15.53 4.14
CA ILE A 63 -13.82 -15.76 5.58
C ILE A 63 -12.90 -14.88 6.45
N ASN A 64 -11.71 -14.54 5.95
CA ASN A 64 -10.75 -13.71 6.68
C ASN A 64 -11.02 -12.21 6.52
N ARG A 65 -11.90 -11.83 5.58
CA ARG A 65 -12.24 -10.42 5.35
C ARG A 65 -13.16 -9.91 6.46
N PRO A 66 -12.92 -8.70 6.97
CA PRO A 66 -13.85 -8.06 7.89
C PRO A 66 -15.14 -7.71 7.15
N THR A 67 -16.25 -7.79 7.87
CA THR A 67 -17.53 -7.22 7.46
C THR A 67 -17.43 -5.69 7.41
N SER A 68 -18.37 -5.05 6.70
CA SER A 68 -18.43 -3.58 6.66
C SER A 68 -18.64 -2.96 8.05
N GLY A 69 -19.34 -3.66 8.96
CA GLY A 69 -19.49 -3.23 10.36
C GLY A 69 -18.17 -3.24 11.09
N GLU A 70 -17.43 -4.35 11.05
CA GLU A 70 -16.09 -4.44 11.66
C GLU A 70 -15.11 -3.43 11.07
N VAL A 71 -15.15 -3.17 9.75
CA VAL A 71 -14.32 -2.11 9.13
C VAL A 71 -14.67 -0.75 9.73
N CYS A 72 -15.95 -0.44 9.93
CA CYS A 72 -16.40 0.81 10.53
C CYS A 72 -15.90 0.94 11.97
N ASP A 73 -16.11 -0.09 12.79
CA ASP A 73 -15.73 -0.11 14.20
C ASP A 73 -14.20 0.05 14.37
N ILE A 74 -13.41 -0.75 13.65
CA ILE A 74 -11.95 -0.68 13.69
C ILE A 74 -11.46 0.69 13.19
N SER A 75 -12.09 1.26 12.16
CA SER A 75 -11.71 2.59 11.66
C SER A 75 -11.99 3.70 12.67
N LEU A 76 -13.08 3.59 13.45
CA LEU A 76 -13.40 4.54 14.51
C LEU A 76 -12.39 4.44 15.66
N ASP A 77 -11.99 3.22 16.04
CA ASP A 77 -10.96 3.01 17.05
C ASP A 77 -9.61 3.62 16.63
N ILE A 78 -9.19 3.38 15.39
CA ILE A 78 -7.97 3.97 14.80
C ILE A 78 -8.03 5.51 14.82
N LEU A 79 -9.20 6.09 14.49
CA LEU A 79 -9.38 7.54 14.51
C LEU A 79 -9.28 8.11 15.94
N ASN A 80 -9.88 7.44 16.91
CA ASN A 80 -9.80 7.85 18.31
C ASN A 80 -8.36 7.79 18.83
N ASP A 81 -7.60 6.75 18.49
CA ASP A 81 -6.19 6.62 18.83
C ASP A 81 -5.35 7.76 18.25
N TYR A 82 -5.57 8.09 16.98
CA TYR A 82 -4.94 9.25 16.33
C TYR A 82 -5.25 10.56 17.07
N ILE A 83 -6.51 10.83 17.41
CA ILE A 83 -6.92 12.05 18.11
C ILE A 83 -6.27 12.14 19.49
N ASN A 84 -6.31 11.04 20.25
CA ASN A 84 -5.72 10.98 21.59
C ASN A 84 -4.21 11.21 21.56
N GLN A 85 -3.52 10.61 20.59
CA GLN A 85 -2.08 10.78 20.42
C GLN A 85 -1.73 12.21 20.03
N LYS A 86 -2.45 12.80 19.08
CA LYS A 86 -2.29 14.19 18.67
C LYS A 86 -2.40 15.13 19.88
N GLN A 87 -3.48 14.99 20.66
CA GLN A 87 -3.71 15.81 21.85
C GLN A 87 -2.60 15.64 22.89
N ALA A 88 -2.13 14.42 23.12
CA ALA A 88 -1.07 14.16 24.09
C ALA A 88 0.27 14.80 23.69
N GLU A 89 0.65 14.73 22.40
CA GLU A 89 1.90 15.33 21.90
C GLU A 89 1.83 16.87 21.88
N GLU A 90 0.68 17.44 21.47
CA GLU A 90 0.46 18.89 21.47
C GLU A 90 0.39 19.46 22.91
N GLN A 91 -0.17 18.72 23.87
CA GLN A 91 -0.14 19.11 25.29
C GLN A 91 1.29 19.09 25.86
N LYS A 92 2.10 18.11 25.44
CA LYS A 92 3.51 17.99 25.87
C LYS A 92 4.38 19.09 25.27
N ASN A 93 4.11 19.49 24.03
CA ASN A 93 4.78 20.58 23.36
C ASN A 93 3.80 21.34 22.44
N PRO A 94 3.29 22.51 22.85
CA PRO A 94 2.35 23.29 22.02
C PRO A 94 2.91 23.75 20.67
N SER A 95 4.23 23.74 20.50
CA SER A 95 4.89 24.05 19.23
C SER A 95 5.01 22.82 18.31
N TYR A 96 4.70 21.63 18.80
CA TYR A 96 4.76 20.41 18.00
C TYR A 96 3.51 20.27 17.14
N ASN A 97 3.71 20.09 15.84
CA ASN A 97 2.63 19.90 14.89
C ASN A 97 2.58 18.42 14.48
N PHE A 98 1.62 17.68 15.05
CA PHE A 98 1.49 16.24 14.79
C PHE A 98 1.10 15.95 13.33
N ASP A 99 0.26 16.80 12.73
CA ASP A 99 -0.18 16.62 11.34
C ASP A 99 0.99 16.82 10.36
N GLU A 100 1.86 17.80 10.62
CA GLU A 100 3.08 18.01 9.83
C GLU A 100 4.08 16.84 9.94
N THR A 101 4.19 16.23 11.12
CA THR A 101 4.99 15.01 11.30
C THR A 101 4.42 13.87 10.47
N ILE A 102 3.09 13.70 10.43
CA ILE A 102 2.42 12.69 9.61
C ILE A 102 2.67 12.97 8.13
N ASP A 103 2.43 14.20 7.68
CA ASP A 103 2.63 14.58 6.28
C ASP A 103 4.08 14.33 5.86
N THR A 104 5.06 14.70 6.69
CA THR A 104 6.48 14.44 6.40
C THR A 104 6.75 12.94 6.31
N THR A 105 6.19 12.15 7.24
CA THR A 105 6.35 10.69 7.27
C THR A 105 5.77 10.04 6.01
N LEU A 106 4.53 10.40 5.64
CA LEU A 106 3.83 9.86 4.48
C LEU A 106 4.44 10.34 3.15
N ASN A 107 4.80 11.64 3.06
CA ASN A 107 5.30 12.24 1.81
C ASN A 107 6.75 11.89 1.51
N SER A 108 7.56 11.53 2.52
CA SER A 108 8.99 11.18 2.34
C SER A 108 9.23 10.04 1.33
N SER A 109 8.22 9.21 1.07
CA SER A 109 8.32 8.02 0.21
C SER A 109 7.66 8.17 -1.16
N ILE A 110 7.10 9.33 -1.51
CA ILE A 110 6.28 9.47 -2.72
C ILE A 110 7.14 9.72 -3.96
N THR A 111 6.94 8.89 -4.99
CA THR A 111 7.26 9.24 -6.38
C THR A 111 5.96 9.38 -7.18
N MET A 112 5.51 10.61 -7.44
CA MET A 112 4.26 10.92 -8.17
C MET A 112 4.42 10.71 -9.68
N LYS A 113 4.62 9.47 -10.12
CA LYS A 113 4.56 9.13 -11.55
C LYS A 113 3.35 8.24 -11.80
N THR A 114 2.30 8.83 -12.36
CA THR A 114 1.14 8.08 -12.83
C THR A 114 1.36 7.65 -14.28
N HIS A 115 1.17 6.37 -14.56
CA HIS A 115 1.20 5.84 -15.90
C HIS A 115 0.03 6.40 -16.71
N SER A 116 0.26 6.79 -17.96
CA SER A 116 -0.77 7.39 -18.83
C SER A 116 -2.00 6.49 -19.07
N GLN A 117 -1.84 5.18 -18.87
CA GLN A 117 -2.90 4.17 -18.98
C GLN A 117 -3.47 3.70 -17.63
N ALA A 118 -3.07 4.33 -16.51
CA ALA A 118 -3.70 4.14 -15.21
C ALA A 118 -5.01 4.93 -15.17
N ILE A 119 -6.14 4.23 -15.34
CA ILE A 119 -7.48 4.83 -15.45
C ILE A 119 -8.30 4.45 -14.23
N TYR A 120 -8.62 5.43 -13.37
CA TYR A 120 -9.42 5.26 -12.15
C TYR A 120 -10.93 5.50 -12.36
N LYS A 121 -11.35 5.57 -13.62
CA LYS A 121 -12.76 5.58 -14.03
C LYS A 121 -13.12 4.21 -14.57
N SER A 122 -14.42 3.91 -14.60
CA SER A 122 -14.92 2.64 -15.17
C SER A 122 -14.42 2.47 -16.61
N LYS A 123 -13.91 1.27 -16.91
CA LYS A 123 -13.37 0.87 -18.22
C LYS A 123 -13.71 -0.59 -18.46
N ILE A 124 -14.24 -0.90 -19.65
CA ILE A 124 -14.44 -2.28 -20.08
C ILE A 124 -13.09 -2.87 -20.48
N LEU A 125 -12.76 -4.05 -19.94
CA LEU A 125 -11.55 -4.81 -20.26
C LEU A 125 -11.95 -6.12 -20.94
N ASP A 126 -11.20 -6.49 -21.97
CA ASP A 126 -11.29 -7.80 -22.60
C ASP A 126 -10.54 -8.82 -21.74
N LEU A 127 -11.29 -9.54 -20.89
CA LEU A 127 -10.78 -10.53 -19.93
C LEU A 127 -11.04 -11.95 -20.43
N PRO A 128 -10.20 -12.93 -20.06
CA PRO A 128 -10.46 -14.33 -20.37
C PRO A 128 -11.78 -14.81 -19.74
N SER A 129 -12.36 -15.86 -20.31
CA SER A 129 -13.62 -16.45 -19.82
C SER A 129 -13.54 -16.97 -18.38
N HIS A 130 -12.32 -17.31 -17.92
CA HIS A 130 -12.05 -17.73 -16.56
C HIS A 130 -10.84 -16.95 -16.02
N LEU A 131 -11.03 -16.29 -14.88
CA LEU A 131 -9.93 -15.69 -14.12
C LEU A 131 -9.31 -16.74 -13.19
N PRO A 132 -8.01 -16.60 -12.85
CA PRO A 132 -7.38 -17.42 -11.82
C PRO A 132 -8.13 -17.29 -10.49
N GLU A 133 -8.08 -18.35 -9.68
CA GLU A 133 -8.56 -18.27 -8.30
C GLU A 133 -7.78 -17.18 -7.53
N PRO A 134 -8.48 -16.31 -6.77
CA PRO A 134 -7.83 -15.36 -5.91
C PRO A 134 -6.86 -16.06 -4.95
N SER A 135 -5.64 -15.56 -4.89
CA SER A 135 -4.62 -16.01 -3.95
C SER A 135 -4.02 -14.83 -3.20
N ASN A 136 -3.50 -15.10 -2.00
CA ASN A 136 -2.65 -14.15 -1.29
C ASN A 136 -1.23 -14.27 -1.86
N CYS A 137 -0.54 -13.14 -2.06
CA CYS A 137 0.83 -13.15 -2.52
C CYS A 137 1.68 -13.99 -1.56
N SER A 138 2.34 -15.03 -2.06
CA SER A 138 3.28 -15.80 -1.24
C SER A 138 4.45 -14.89 -0.89
N ASN A 139 4.79 -14.75 0.39
CA ASN A 139 5.95 -13.96 0.87
C ASN A 139 7.29 -14.32 0.18
N LEU A 140 7.34 -15.47 -0.52
CA LEU A 140 8.46 -15.94 -1.34
C LEU A 140 8.75 -15.05 -2.56
N ILE A 141 7.76 -14.32 -3.09
CA ILE A 141 7.96 -13.47 -4.29
C ILE A 141 8.62 -12.13 -3.92
N ILE A 142 8.34 -11.59 -2.73
CA ILE A 142 8.92 -10.29 -2.28
C ILE A 142 10.45 -10.38 -2.18
N GLN A 143 10.99 -11.53 -1.76
CA GLN A 143 12.45 -11.75 -1.73
C GLN A 143 13.07 -11.81 -3.13
N ASN A 144 12.33 -12.32 -4.12
CA ASN A 144 12.84 -12.49 -5.48
C ASN A 144 12.72 -11.22 -6.34
N VAL A 145 11.66 -10.40 -6.16
CA VAL A 145 11.51 -9.13 -6.90
C VAL A 145 12.58 -8.12 -6.50
N GLN A 146 13.02 -8.12 -5.22
CA GLN A 146 14.17 -7.32 -4.78
C GLN A 146 15.49 -7.81 -5.43
N ALA A 147 15.62 -9.12 -5.67
CA ALA A 147 16.82 -9.72 -6.28
C ALA A 147 16.88 -9.53 -7.81
N GLU A 148 15.75 -9.64 -8.51
CA GLU A 148 15.68 -9.43 -9.96
C GLU A 148 15.91 -7.97 -10.36
N LYS A 149 15.51 -7.01 -9.50
CA LYS A 149 15.77 -5.58 -9.72
C LYS A 149 17.27 -5.22 -9.63
N LEU A 150 18.07 -6.02 -8.92
CA LEU A 150 19.54 -5.87 -8.85
C LEU A 150 20.28 -6.53 -10.03
N GLN A 151 19.64 -7.44 -10.78
CA GLN A 151 20.25 -8.11 -11.93
C GLN A 151 20.02 -7.39 -13.26
N SER A 152 19.01 -6.51 -13.35
CA SER A 152 18.68 -5.79 -14.58
C SER A 152 19.56 -4.57 -14.86
N GLU A 153 20.39 -4.11 -13.92
CA GLU A 153 21.24 -2.91 -14.09
C GLU A 153 22.68 -3.19 -14.56
N CYS A 154 23.03 -4.45 -14.91
CA CYS A 154 24.40 -4.82 -15.29
C CYS A 154 24.54 -5.58 -16.63
N LEU A 155 23.73 -5.25 -17.63
CA LEU A 155 23.96 -5.73 -19.00
C LEU A 155 23.75 -4.66 -20.08
N GLU A 156 24.33 -3.48 -19.88
CA GLU A 156 24.78 -2.65 -21.00
C GLU A 156 26.24 -2.29 -20.79
N CYS A 157 27.07 -2.66 -21.78
CA CYS A 157 28.42 -2.17 -22.12
C CYS A 157 29.47 -3.28 -22.26
N ALA A 158 29.52 -3.92 -23.43
CA ALA A 158 30.77 -4.32 -24.09
C ALA A 158 30.54 -4.64 -25.59
N ILE A 159 30.54 -3.61 -26.43
CA ILE A 159 31.17 -3.63 -27.76
C ILE A 159 32.16 -2.46 -27.70
N PRO A 160 33.49 -2.67 -27.82
CA PRO A 160 34.21 -2.73 -29.12
C PRO A 160 35.38 -3.76 -29.12
N ASP A 161 36.01 -4.19 -30.20
CA ASP A 161 36.05 -3.89 -31.65
C ASP A 161 36.17 -5.23 -32.43
#